data_AF-A0A924KS41-F1
#
_entry.id   AF-A0A924KS41-F1
#
_cell.length_a   1.000
_cell.length_b   1.000
_cell.length_c   1.000
_cell.angle_alpha   90.00
_cell.angle_beta   90.00
_cell.angle_gamma   90.00
#
_symmetry.space_group_name_H-M   'P 1'
#
loop_
_entity.id
_entity.type
_entity.pdbx_description
1 polymer ?
#
loop_
_entity_poly.entity_id
_entity_poly.type
_entity_poly.pdbx_seq_one_letter_code
_entity_poly.pdbx_strand_id
1 'polypeptide(L)'
;AMQIPTGLLADRYGPRILLTCGAAIAACGTAVFATAQDVIWANTGRLLIGGSVGVAFVSMLKLAAHWMPARQFALASAAALAVGVFGAVAAGAPLRLLVDMFGWRNIMWASAGCTLIIAFMAWAIVRDDPIERHYASYAKHHDYPAAQSVWAGLWEVLSYRNTVLLFFLSGSMTGLVLTFAGLWGVPFLTTHYGLTQTVAAGLCSIMMVAWALGTLVFSTWSDRIGKRRPLYLGGVIAALVLWSVLIYTKLPSTIMLTALVAAIGFCAGSFIISFAFAKESVPARLAGTASGVANMGVIGGPMLLQPLVGVVLDRSWQGTFGTGAFAGKRMFEFAAYSQAFSMMLVWGALSIVLLMFIRETHCRQQL
;
A
#
# COMPACT_ATOMS: atom_id res chain seq x y z
N ALA A 1 0.22 -3.50 -9.37
CA ALA A 1 0.24 -3.86 -10.80
C ALA A 1 -1.01 -4.64 -11.25
N MET A 2 -1.49 -5.64 -10.48
CA MET A 2 -2.59 -6.50 -10.92
C MET A 2 -3.99 -5.85 -10.95
N GLN A 3 -4.17 -4.66 -10.38
CA GLN A 3 -5.48 -3.98 -10.35
C GLN A 3 -6.03 -3.68 -11.75
N ILE A 4 -5.17 -3.33 -12.72
CA ILE A 4 -5.62 -3.01 -14.08
C ILE A 4 -5.96 -4.28 -14.88
N PRO A 5 -5.09 -5.32 -14.95
CA PRO A 5 -5.47 -6.61 -15.54
C PRO A 5 -6.72 -7.22 -14.90
N THR A 6 -6.90 -7.06 -13.58
CA THR A 6 -8.08 -7.57 -12.88
C THR A 6 -9.37 -6.97 -13.43
N GLY A 7 -9.42 -5.66 -13.68
CA GLY A 7 -10.62 -5.01 -14.22
C GLY A 7 -11.09 -5.70 -15.50
N LEU A 8 -10.17 -5.89 -16.44
CA LEU A 8 -10.41 -6.55 -17.73
C LEU A 8 -10.85 -8.00 -17.58
N LEU A 9 -10.11 -8.76 -16.78
CA LEU A 9 -10.43 -10.15 -16.54
C LEU A 9 -11.81 -10.26 -15.89
N ALA A 10 -12.17 -9.35 -14.98
CA ALA A 10 -13.47 -9.36 -14.31
C ALA A 10 -14.62 -9.00 -15.23
N ASP A 11 -14.38 -8.16 -16.25
CA ASP A 11 -15.38 -7.92 -17.31
C ASP A 11 -15.57 -9.14 -18.20
N ARG A 12 -14.49 -9.88 -18.48
CA ARG A 12 -14.53 -11.03 -19.40
C ARG A 12 -15.01 -12.33 -18.76
N TYR A 13 -14.55 -12.62 -17.56
CA TYR A 13 -14.74 -13.91 -16.88
C TYR A 13 -15.64 -13.82 -15.65
N GLY A 14 -16.04 -12.62 -15.24
CA GLY A 14 -16.88 -12.42 -14.06
C GLY A 14 -16.08 -12.39 -12.74
N PRO A 15 -16.47 -11.54 -11.76
CA PRO A 15 -15.86 -11.46 -10.44
C PRO A 15 -15.70 -12.81 -9.71
N ARG A 16 -16.65 -13.73 -9.84
CA ARG A 16 -16.67 -15.04 -9.16
C ARG A 16 -15.46 -15.88 -9.54
N ILE A 17 -15.21 -16.05 -10.85
CA ILE A 17 -14.09 -16.85 -11.34
C ILE A 17 -12.77 -16.23 -10.87
N LEU A 18 -12.64 -14.91 -10.94
CA LEU A 18 -11.43 -14.24 -10.47
C LEU A 18 -11.19 -14.35 -8.98
N LEU A 19 -12.21 -14.20 -8.15
CA LEU A 19 -12.09 -14.36 -6.70
C LEU A 19 -11.68 -15.79 -6.34
N THR A 20 -12.31 -16.80 -6.97
CA THR A 20 -11.98 -18.20 -6.74
C THR A 20 -10.56 -18.53 -7.21
N CYS A 21 -10.20 -18.22 -8.45
CA CYS A 21 -8.87 -18.50 -8.98
C CYS A 21 -7.79 -17.70 -8.24
N GLY A 22 -8.06 -16.43 -7.91
CA GLY A 22 -7.14 -15.59 -7.15
C GLY A 22 -6.86 -16.15 -5.75
N ALA A 23 -7.90 -16.56 -5.03
CA ALA A 23 -7.75 -17.19 -3.72
C ALA A 23 -7.05 -18.56 -3.80
N ALA A 24 -7.36 -19.38 -4.82
CA ALA A 24 -6.69 -20.65 -5.03
C ALA A 24 -5.18 -20.47 -5.32
N ILE A 25 -4.82 -19.53 -6.20
CA ILE A 25 -3.42 -19.20 -6.48
C ILE A 25 -2.72 -18.62 -5.25
N ALA A 26 -3.42 -17.81 -4.44
CA ALA A 26 -2.87 -17.32 -3.16
C ALA A 26 -2.58 -18.48 -2.20
N ALA A 27 -3.50 -19.44 -2.07
CA ALA A 27 -3.31 -20.63 -1.23
C ALA A 27 -2.10 -21.46 -1.71
N CYS A 28 -1.98 -21.69 -3.03
CA CYS A 28 -0.82 -22.36 -3.61
C CYS A 28 0.48 -21.58 -3.35
N GLY A 29 0.49 -20.26 -3.54
CA GLY A 29 1.63 -19.41 -3.26
C GLY A 29 2.06 -19.45 -1.80
N THR A 30 1.11 -19.47 -0.87
CA THR A 30 1.37 -19.62 0.57
C THR A 30 1.92 -21.01 0.90
N ALA A 31 1.44 -22.07 0.27
CA ALA A 31 1.99 -23.43 0.43
C ALA A 31 3.43 -23.55 -0.11
N VAL A 32 3.72 -22.92 -1.26
CA VAL A 32 5.08 -22.81 -1.81
C VAL A 32 5.98 -22.05 -0.84
N PHE A 33 5.49 -20.93 -0.27
CA PHE A 33 6.24 -20.18 0.73
C PHE A 33 6.51 -21.01 2.00
N ALA A 34 5.53 -21.79 2.47
CA ALA A 34 5.67 -22.65 3.64
C ALA A 34 6.72 -23.76 3.47
N THR A 35 6.94 -24.22 2.24
CA THR A 35 7.91 -25.27 1.89
C THR A 35 9.28 -24.71 1.47
N ALA A 36 9.49 -23.40 1.52
CA ALA A 36 10.72 -22.76 1.07
C ALA A 36 11.98 -23.30 1.73
N GLN A 37 12.91 -23.77 0.90
CA GLN A 37 14.24 -24.25 1.30
C GLN A 37 15.28 -23.15 1.11
N ASP A 38 15.05 -22.26 0.15
CA ASP A 38 15.89 -21.11 -0.16
C ASP A 38 15.05 -19.84 -0.42
N VAL A 39 15.75 -18.73 -0.57
CA VAL A 39 15.15 -17.40 -0.75
C VAL A 39 14.41 -17.27 -2.09
N ILE A 40 14.85 -17.94 -3.14
CA ILE A 40 14.21 -17.89 -4.47
C ILE A 40 12.86 -18.60 -4.38
N TRP A 41 12.80 -19.75 -3.72
CA TRP A 41 11.55 -20.48 -3.48
C TRP A 41 10.56 -19.66 -2.65
N ALA A 42 11.04 -19.03 -1.58
CA ALA A 42 10.23 -18.12 -0.77
C ALA A 42 9.69 -16.95 -1.59
N ASN A 43 10.53 -16.32 -2.40
CA ASN A 43 10.11 -15.19 -3.23
C ASN A 43 9.11 -15.58 -4.33
N THR A 44 9.23 -16.80 -4.86
CA THR A 44 8.26 -17.34 -5.83
C THR A 44 6.88 -17.48 -5.20
N GLY A 45 6.80 -18.04 -3.98
CA GLY A 45 5.56 -18.10 -3.22
C GLY A 45 4.96 -16.70 -2.97
N ARG A 46 5.79 -15.75 -2.53
CA ARG A 46 5.35 -14.35 -2.32
C ARG A 46 4.88 -13.66 -3.59
N LEU A 47 5.52 -13.93 -4.73
CA LEU A 47 5.12 -13.39 -6.02
C LEU A 47 3.71 -13.88 -6.41
N LEU A 48 3.43 -15.17 -6.22
CA LEU A 48 2.12 -15.76 -6.48
C LEU A 48 1.04 -15.14 -5.58
N ILE A 49 1.30 -15.02 -4.29
CA ILE A 49 0.36 -14.39 -3.32
C ILE A 49 0.09 -12.93 -3.72
N GLY A 50 1.14 -12.14 -3.95
CA GLY A 50 1.00 -10.73 -4.30
C GLY A 50 0.30 -10.51 -5.65
N GLY A 51 0.56 -11.39 -6.61
CA GLY A 51 -0.08 -11.37 -7.92
C GLY A 51 -1.57 -11.69 -7.84
N SER A 52 -1.97 -12.68 -7.06
CA SER A 52 -3.35 -13.18 -7.05
C SER A 52 -4.29 -12.38 -6.15
N VAL A 53 -3.84 -11.87 -5.00
CA VAL A 53 -4.69 -11.13 -4.04
C VAL A 53 -5.14 -9.78 -4.61
N GLY A 54 -4.40 -9.23 -5.58
CA GLY A 54 -4.74 -7.97 -6.25
C GLY A 54 -6.10 -7.96 -6.95
N VAL A 55 -6.71 -9.13 -7.19
CA VAL A 55 -8.00 -9.25 -7.87
C VAL A 55 -9.20 -8.93 -6.98
N ALA A 56 -9.03 -9.05 -5.65
CA ALA A 56 -10.13 -9.08 -4.70
C ALA A 56 -10.91 -7.77 -4.62
N PHE A 57 -10.20 -6.64 -4.54
CA PHE A 57 -10.83 -5.33 -4.34
C PHE A 57 -11.67 -4.91 -5.55
N VAL A 58 -11.13 -5.03 -6.77
CA VAL A 58 -11.84 -4.65 -8.00
C VAL A 58 -13.05 -5.56 -8.24
N SER A 59 -12.89 -6.86 -7.99
CA SER A 59 -14.00 -7.83 -8.11
C SER A 59 -15.12 -7.52 -7.11
N MET A 60 -14.78 -7.14 -5.87
CA MET A 60 -15.74 -6.74 -4.86
C MET A 60 -16.52 -5.47 -5.26
N LEU A 61 -15.84 -4.45 -5.80
CA LEU A 61 -16.53 -3.24 -6.28
C LEU A 61 -17.52 -3.56 -7.41
N LYS A 62 -17.17 -4.46 -8.34
CA LYS A 62 -18.09 -4.91 -9.40
C LYS A 62 -19.29 -5.65 -8.85
N LEU A 63 -19.07 -6.59 -7.92
CA LEU A 63 -20.16 -7.28 -7.24
C LEU A 63 -21.07 -6.29 -6.52
N ALA A 64 -20.51 -5.31 -5.80
CA ALA A 64 -21.28 -4.28 -5.11
C ALA A 64 -22.14 -3.44 -6.07
N ALA A 65 -21.64 -3.16 -7.28
CA ALA A 65 -22.41 -2.41 -8.29
C ALA A 65 -23.61 -3.17 -8.85
N HIS A 66 -23.53 -4.51 -8.93
CA HIS A 66 -24.63 -5.37 -9.39
C HIS A 66 -25.61 -5.71 -8.27
N TRP A 67 -25.09 -6.02 -7.08
CA TRP A 67 -25.86 -6.53 -5.95
C TRP A 67 -26.46 -5.46 -5.05
N MET A 68 -25.92 -4.24 -5.06
CA MET A 68 -26.36 -3.18 -4.14
C MET A 68 -26.88 -1.93 -4.87
N PRO A 69 -27.90 -1.26 -4.31
CA PRO A 69 -28.30 0.07 -4.76
C PRO A 69 -27.14 1.06 -4.66
N ALA A 70 -27.07 2.04 -5.57
CA ALA A 70 -26.01 3.06 -5.60
C ALA A 70 -25.82 3.80 -4.25
N ARG A 71 -26.88 3.94 -3.44
CA ARG A 71 -26.80 4.54 -2.10
C ARG A 71 -26.00 3.71 -1.10
N GLN A 72 -25.95 2.39 -1.28
CA GLN A 72 -25.26 1.43 -0.40
C GLN A 72 -23.87 1.05 -0.92
N PHE A 73 -23.54 1.39 -2.17
CA PHE A 73 -22.22 1.13 -2.76
C PHE A 73 -21.06 1.65 -1.91
N ALA A 74 -21.20 2.87 -1.37
CA ALA A 74 -20.20 3.46 -0.49
C ALA A 74 -20.02 2.65 0.80
N LEU A 75 -21.11 2.12 1.37
CA LEU A 75 -21.08 1.28 2.57
C LEU A 75 -20.41 -0.06 2.29
N ALA A 76 -20.71 -0.71 1.16
CA ALA A 76 -20.04 -1.96 0.75
C ALA A 76 -18.53 -1.76 0.56
N SER A 77 -18.14 -0.68 -0.12
CA SER A 77 -16.74 -0.33 -0.36
C SER A 77 -15.99 -0.05 0.96
N ALA A 78 -16.63 0.70 1.87
CA ALA A 78 -16.08 1.00 3.19
C ALA A 78 -15.96 -0.26 4.07
N ALA A 79 -16.97 -1.13 4.07
CA ALA A 79 -16.93 -2.39 4.82
C ALA A 79 -15.79 -3.31 4.31
N ALA A 80 -15.60 -3.41 2.99
CA ALA A 80 -14.50 -4.19 2.43
C ALA A 80 -13.12 -3.62 2.80
N LEU A 81 -12.96 -2.30 2.80
CA LEU A 81 -11.74 -1.65 3.28
C LEU A 81 -11.51 -1.92 4.78
N ALA A 82 -12.57 -1.85 5.60
CA ALA A 82 -12.48 -2.16 7.03
C ALA A 82 -12.02 -3.61 7.27
N VAL A 83 -12.56 -4.58 6.52
CA VAL A 83 -12.11 -5.98 6.56
C VAL A 83 -10.64 -6.10 6.13
N GLY A 84 -10.22 -5.37 5.09
CA GLY A 84 -8.81 -5.33 4.66
C GLY A 84 -7.87 -4.80 5.75
N VAL A 85 -8.25 -3.71 6.43
CA VAL A 85 -7.49 -3.14 7.55
C VAL A 85 -7.43 -4.12 8.71
N PHE A 86 -8.55 -4.76 9.07
CA PHE A 86 -8.58 -5.78 10.10
C PHE A 86 -7.62 -6.93 9.79
N GLY A 87 -7.60 -7.42 8.54
CA GLY A 87 -6.66 -8.42 8.08
C GLY A 87 -5.19 -7.99 8.22
N ALA A 88 -4.86 -6.74 7.87
CA ALA A 88 -3.52 -6.20 8.02
C ALA A 88 -3.09 -6.11 9.51
N VAL A 89 -4.00 -5.69 10.40
CA VAL A 89 -3.74 -5.65 11.85
C VAL A 89 -3.54 -7.04 12.41
N ALA A 90 -4.40 -8.00 12.03
CA ALA A 90 -4.30 -9.40 12.45
C ALA A 90 -2.99 -10.05 11.98
N ALA A 91 -2.50 -9.69 10.78
CA ALA A 91 -1.23 -10.15 10.23
C ALA A 91 0.01 -9.56 10.95
N GLY A 92 -0.16 -8.52 11.77
CA GLY A 92 0.90 -7.90 12.56
C GLY A 92 1.21 -8.66 13.84
N ALA A 93 0.81 -8.10 14.99
CA ALA A 93 1.14 -8.65 16.30
C ALA A 93 0.49 -10.03 16.58
N PRO A 94 -0.81 -10.26 16.29
CA PRO A 94 -1.43 -11.56 16.58
C PRO A 94 -0.79 -12.71 15.80
N LEU A 95 -0.56 -12.53 14.49
CA LEU A 95 0.12 -13.53 13.68
C LEU A 95 1.56 -13.78 14.16
N ARG A 96 2.28 -12.73 14.58
CA ARG A 96 3.62 -12.88 15.17
C ARG A 96 3.61 -13.75 16.42
N LEU A 97 2.67 -13.54 17.34
CA LEU A 97 2.54 -14.38 18.55
C LEU A 97 2.33 -15.85 18.19
N LEU A 98 1.47 -16.12 17.19
CA LEU A 98 1.26 -17.48 16.70
C LEU A 98 2.52 -18.07 16.05
N VAL A 99 3.28 -17.26 15.32
CA VAL A 99 4.56 -17.68 14.72
C VAL A 99 5.60 -17.99 15.81
N ASP A 100 5.65 -17.20 16.88
CA ASP A 100 6.57 -17.42 18.00
C ASP A 100 6.22 -18.72 18.77
N MET A 101 4.93 -19.06 18.87
CA MET A 101 4.45 -20.27 19.56
C MET A 101 4.52 -21.55 18.71
N PHE A 102 4.14 -21.49 17.43
CA PHE A 102 3.95 -22.67 16.57
C PHE A 102 4.96 -22.78 15.42
N GLY A 103 5.81 -21.77 15.25
CA GLY A 103 6.76 -21.67 14.15
C GLY A 103 6.11 -21.16 12.86
N TRP A 104 6.87 -20.39 12.07
CA TRP A 104 6.34 -19.71 10.89
C TRP A 104 5.83 -20.67 9.81
N ARG A 105 6.46 -21.84 9.63
CA ARG A 105 6.03 -22.82 8.60
C ARG A 105 4.63 -23.37 8.85
N ASN A 106 4.34 -23.76 10.10
CA ASN A 106 3.04 -24.30 10.49
C ASN A 106 1.93 -23.26 10.32
N ILE A 107 2.23 -22.01 10.70
CA ILE A 107 1.30 -20.89 10.53
C ILE A 107 1.03 -20.60 9.05
N MET A 108 2.05 -20.69 8.18
CA MET A 108 1.85 -20.53 6.74
C MET A 108 1.00 -21.67 6.15
N TRP A 109 1.19 -22.92 6.57
CA TRP A 109 0.33 -24.03 6.16
C TRP A 109 -1.12 -23.84 6.58
N ALA A 110 -1.36 -23.42 7.83
CA ALA A 110 -2.70 -23.09 8.29
C ALA A 110 -3.33 -21.96 7.46
N SER A 111 -2.56 -20.90 7.17
CA SER A 111 -3.00 -19.79 6.32
C SER A 111 -3.33 -20.25 4.88
N ALA A 112 -2.53 -21.14 4.30
CA ALA A 112 -2.82 -21.73 2.98
C ALA A 112 -4.14 -22.52 3.00
N GLY A 113 -4.38 -23.33 4.03
CA GLY A 113 -5.63 -24.06 4.21
C GLY A 113 -6.84 -23.14 4.34
N CYS A 114 -6.78 -22.11 5.21
CA CYS A 114 -7.85 -21.12 5.35
C CYS A 114 -8.13 -20.38 4.03
N THR A 115 -7.09 -20.01 3.29
CA THR A 115 -7.23 -19.33 2.00
C THR A 115 -7.88 -20.24 0.96
N LEU A 116 -7.55 -21.54 0.96
CA LEU A 116 -8.18 -22.52 0.09
C LEU A 116 -9.67 -22.73 0.41
N ILE A 117 -10.03 -22.74 1.71
CA ILE A 117 -11.44 -22.78 2.14
C ILE A 117 -12.17 -21.54 1.62
N ILE A 118 -11.57 -20.35 1.72
CA ILE A 118 -12.15 -19.12 1.16
C ILE A 118 -12.33 -19.24 -0.36
N ALA A 119 -11.40 -19.84 -1.08
CA ALA A 119 -11.54 -20.08 -2.52
C ALA A 119 -12.77 -20.96 -2.84
N PHE A 120 -12.97 -22.03 -2.07
CA PHE A 120 -14.13 -22.92 -2.20
C PHE A 120 -15.44 -22.19 -1.84
N MET A 121 -15.45 -21.41 -0.74
CA MET A 121 -16.61 -20.62 -0.34
C MET A 121 -16.95 -19.55 -1.39
N ALA A 122 -15.95 -18.89 -1.96
CA ALA A 122 -16.15 -17.93 -3.05
C ALA A 122 -16.81 -18.62 -4.25
N TRP A 123 -16.34 -19.81 -4.65
CA TRP A 123 -16.94 -20.57 -5.74
C TRP A 123 -18.39 -20.99 -5.46
N ALA A 124 -18.66 -21.47 -4.25
CA ALA A 124 -19.96 -22.00 -3.86
C ALA A 124 -21.01 -20.88 -3.67
N ILE A 125 -20.63 -19.79 -2.99
CA ILE A 125 -21.55 -18.76 -2.51
C ILE A 125 -21.68 -17.60 -3.49
N VAL A 126 -20.55 -17.08 -4.02
CA VAL A 126 -20.56 -15.86 -4.85
C VAL A 126 -21.20 -16.14 -6.20
N ARG A 127 -21.99 -15.19 -6.66
CA ARG A 127 -22.66 -15.17 -7.97
C ARG A 127 -22.44 -13.80 -8.57
N ASP A 128 -22.21 -13.73 -9.88
CA ASP A 128 -21.77 -12.48 -10.50
C ASP A 128 -22.91 -11.48 -10.57
N ASP A 129 -24.11 -11.96 -10.88
CA ASP A 129 -25.31 -11.15 -10.88
C ASP A 129 -26.39 -11.69 -9.92
N PRO A 130 -27.11 -10.83 -9.18
CA PRO A 130 -28.26 -11.23 -8.36
C PRO A 130 -29.37 -11.96 -9.14
N ILE A 131 -29.48 -11.76 -10.45
CA ILE A 131 -30.44 -12.48 -11.32
C ILE A 131 -30.19 -13.99 -11.28
N GLU A 132 -28.94 -14.44 -11.12
CA GLU A 132 -28.59 -15.85 -10.96
C GLU A 132 -29.22 -16.49 -9.71
N ARG A 133 -29.67 -15.67 -8.76
CA ARG A 133 -30.41 -16.08 -7.56
C ARG A 133 -31.86 -15.58 -7.54
N HIS A 134 -32.39 -15.18 -8.70
CA HIS A 134 -33.76 -14.64 -8.84
C HIS A 134 -34.01 -13.33 -8.07
N TYR A 135 -32.97 -12.55 -7.81
CA TYR A 135 -33.09 -11.19 -7.28
C TYR A 135 -32.99 -10.15 -8.41
N ALA A 136 -33.48 -8.93 -8.16
CA ALA A 136 -33.36 -7.82 -9.12
C ALA A 136 -31.91 -7.30 -9.16
N SER A 137 -31.36 -7.12 -10.36
CA SER A 137 -30.06 -6.48 -10.55
C SER A 137 -30.16 -4.96 -10.43
N TYR A 138 -29.23 -4.37 -9.70
CA TYR A 138 -29.11 -2.92 -9.56
C TYR A 138 -28.11 -2.32 -10.55
N ALA A 139 -27.48 -3.15 -11.37
CA ALA A 139 -26.64 -2.69 -12.46
C ALA A 139 -27.51 -1.86 -13.41
N LYS A 140 -27.30 -0.55 -13.45
CA LYS A 140 -27.81 0.25 -14.57
C LYS A 140 -27.12 -0.28 -15.82
N HIS A 141 -27.89 -0.74 -16.81
CA HIS A 141 -27.41 -0.76 -18.19
C HIS A 141 -27.06 0.69 -18.55
N HIS A 142 -25.85 1.10 -18.23
CA HIS A 142 -25.30 2.26 -18.86
C HIS A 142 -25.07 1.85 -20.31
N ASP A 143 -25.82 2.47 -21.23
CA ASP A 143 -25.51 2.56 -22.65
C ASP A 143 -24.19 3.35 -22.86
N TYR A 144 -23.13 2.99 -22.14
CA TYR A 144 -21.79 3.28 -22.60
C TYR A 144 -21.49 2.23 -23.67
N PRO A 145 -21.03 2.64 -24.86
CA PRO A 145 -20.68 1.68 -25.90
C PRO A 145 -19.73 0.65 -25.29
N ALA A 146 -20.05 -0.63 -25.56
CA ALA A 146 -19.37 -1.81 -25.07
C ALA A 146 -17.89 -1.53 -24.76
N ALA A 147 -17.52 -1.62 -23.48
CA ALA A 147 -16.16 -1.55 -22.98
C ALA A 147 -15.20 -0.80 -23.92
N GLN A 148 -15.16 0.54 -23.87
CA GLN A 148 -13.90 1.20 -24.22
C GLN A 148 -12.82 0.44 -23.46
N SER A 149 -11.93 -0.21 -24.20
CA SER A 149 -10.96 -1.16 -23.66
C SER A 149 -10.36 -0.56 -22.40
N VAL A 150 -10.40 -1.27 -21.26
CA VAL A 150 -9.76 -0.76 -20.02
C VAL A 150 -8.29 -0.41 -20.28
N TRP A 151 -7.66 -1.05 -21.28
CA TRP A 151 -6.35 -0.64 -21.80
C TRP A 151 -6.35 0.72 -22.48
N ALA A 152 -7.35 1.02 -23.31
CA ALA A 152 -7.53 2.35 -23.89
C ALA A 152 -7.77 3.39 -22.80
N GLY A 153 -8.65 3.11 -21.82
CA GLY A 153 -8.88 3.99 -20.67
C GLY A 153 -7.63 4.18 -19.80
N LEU A 154 -6.84 3.12 -19.58
CA LEU A 154 -5.56 3.21 -18.88
C LEU A 154 -4.57 4.10 -19.64
N TRP A 155 -4.39 3.85 -20.95
CA TRP A 155 -3.46 4.60 -21.76
C TRP A 155 -3.89 6.06 -21.91
N GLU A 156 -5.20 6.29 -21.99
CA GLU A 156 -5.79 7.62 -21.94
C GLU A 156 -5.47 8.30 -20.61
N VAL A 157 -5.68 7.63 -19.47
CA VAL A 157 -5.32 8.16 -18.14
C VAL A 157 -3.83 8.47 -18.02
N LEU A 158 -2.96 7.62 -18.56
CA LEU A 158 -1.50 7.82 -18.57
C LEU A 158 -1.05 8.93 -19.53
N SER A 159 -1.90 9.34 -20.48
CA SER A 159 -1.63 10.52 -21.31
C SER A 159 -1.79 11.83 -20.53
N TYR A 160 -2.56 11.83 -19.43
CA TYR A 160 -2.71 13.01 -18.57
C TYR A 160 -1.47 13.18 -17.68
N ARG A 161 -0.76 14.29 -17.90
CA ARG A 161 0.45 14.66 -17.15
C ARG A 161 0.28 14.58 -15.64
N ASN A 162 -0.82 15.13 -15.12
CA ASN A 162 -1.08 15.13 -13.67
C ASN A 162 -1.14 13.71 -13.11
N THR A 163 -1.79 12.76 -13.81
CA THR A 163 -1.90 11.38 -13.36
C THR A 163 -0.55 10.69 -13.25
N VAL A 164 0.31 10.85 -14.27
CA VAL A 164 1.67 10.26 -14.26
C VAL A 164 2.52 10.86 -13.14
N LEU A 165 2.45 12.17 -12.94
CA LEU A 165 3.17 12.82 -11.84
C LEU A 165 2.66 12.33 -10.47
N LEU A 166 1.34 12.26 -10.30
CA LEU A 166 0.71 11.80 -9.06
C LEU A 166 1.01 10.33 -8.74
N PHE A 167 1.22 9.48 -9.75
CA PHE A 167 1.71 8.11 -9.55
C PHE A 167 3.07 8.08 -8.82
N PHE A 168 4.04 8.87 -9.26
CA PHE A 168 5.36 8.91 -8.63
C PHE A 168 5.34 9.61 -7.26
N LEU A 169 4.49 10.62 -7.11
CA LEU A 169 4.34 11.39 -5.86
C LEU A 169 3.70 10.59 -4.74
N SER A 170 2.60 9.88 -5.05
CA SER A 170 1.90 9.06 -4.07
C SER A 170 2.81 7.92 -3.58
N GLY A 171 3.60 7.34 -4.49
CA GLY A 171 4.61 6.34 -4.17
C GLY A 171 5.74 6.84 -3.28
N SER A 172 6.15 8.11 -3.38
CA SER A 172 7.23 8.64 -2.54
C SER A 172 6.87 8.62 -1.05
N MET A 173 5.81 9.31 -0.64
CA MET A 173 5.48 9.44 0.79
C MET A 173 5.13 8.10 1.42
N THR A 174 4.32 7.29 0.74
CA THR A 174 3.98 5.96 1.22
C THR A 174 5.21 5.04 1.23
N GLY A 175 6.04 5.11 0.19
CA GLY A 175 7.27 4.35 0.11
C GLY A 175 8.24 4.67 1.24
N LEU A 176 8.40 5.94 1.61
CA LEU A 176 9.24 6.36 2.72
C LEU A 176 8.75 5.77 4.05
N VAL A 177 7.47 5.96 4.36
CA VAL A 177 6.86 5.51 5.62
C VAL A 177 6.90 3.98 5.74
N LEU A 178 6.46 3.26 4.70
CA LEU A 178 6.41 1.79 4.72
C LEU A 178 7.80 1.14 4.58
N THR A 179 8.78 1.81 3.97
CA THR A 179 10.17 1.30 3.95
C THR A 179 10.80 1.35 5.32
N PHE A 180 10.60 2.47 6.04
CA PHE A 180 11.07 2.60 7.40
C PHE A 180 10.25 1.75 8.36
N ALA A 181 9.00 2.11 8.67
CA ALA A 181 8.27 1.40 9.72
C ALA A 181 7.84 -0.03 9.34
N GLY A 182 7.77 -0.36 8.05
CA GLY A 182 7.43 -1.71 7.60
C GLY A 182 8.62 -2.68 7.59
N LEU A 183 9.87 -2.20 7.51
CA LEU A 183 11.02 -3.09 7.36
C LEU A 183 12.28 -2.62 8.10
N TRP A 184 12.80 -1.43 7.79
CA TRP A 184 14.15 -1.03 8.20
C TRP A 184 14.23 -0.19 9.48
N GLY A 185 13.10 0.35 9.93
CA GLY A 185 12.99 1.26 11.06
C GLY A 185 13.29 0.58 12.39
N VAL A 186 12.77 -0.64 12.62
CA VAL A 186 13.06 -1.38 13.86
C VAL A 186 14.57 -1.69 13.96
N PRO A 187 15.22 -2.33 12.96
CA PRO A 187 16.68 -2.53 12.99
C PRO A 187 17.47 -1.23 13.21
N PHE A 188 17.14 -0.17 12.48
CA PHE A 188 17.80 1.13 12.62
C PHE A 188 17.70 1.69 14.05
N LEU A 189 16.50 1.70 14.62
CA LEU A 189 16.24 2.21 15.97
C LEU A 189 16.92 1.35 17.04
N THR A 190 16.95 0.03 16.87
CA THR A 190 17.64 -0.86 17.82
C THR A 190 19.16 -0.69 17.75
N THR A 191 19.74 -0.59 16.55
CA THR A 191 21.20 -0.52 16.38
C THR A 191 21.75 0.87 16.68
N HIS A 192 21.07 1.93 16.27
CA HIS A 192 21.60 3.30 16.38
C HIS A 192 21.17 4.03 17.66
N TYR A 193 19.94 3.80 18.12
CA TYR A 193 19.41 4.40 19.36
C TYR A 193 19.51 3.45 20.57
N GLY A 194 19.95 2.21 20.38
CA GLY A 194 20.08 1.23 21.48
C GLY A 194 18.75 0.84 22.12
N LEU A 195 17.63 1.07 21.41
CA LEU A 195 16.29 0.79 21.94
C LEU A 195 16.02 -0.72 21.94
N THR A 196 15.13 -1.16 22.84
CA THR A 196 14.62 -2.53 22.78
C THR A 196 13.75 -2.72 21.54
N GLN A 197 13.66 -3.96 21.04
CA GLN A 197 12.86 -4.28 19.86
C GLN A 197 11.38 -3.88 20.04
N THR A 198 10.84 -4.05 21.25
CA THR A 198 9.46 -3.67 21.61
C THR A 198 9.25 -2.16 21.50
N VAL A 199 10.16 -1.36 22.04
CA VAL A 199 10.06 0.12 21.97
C VAL A 199 10.21 0.60 20.54
N ALA A 200 11.18 0.06 19.79
CA ALA A 200 11.37 0.40 18.38
C ALA A 200 10.15 0.05 17.50
N ALA A 201 9.55 -1.12 17.71
CA ALA A 201 8.30 -1.51 17.05
C ALA A 201 7.13 -0.58 17.45
N GLY A 202 7.04 -0.20 18.72
CA GLY A 202 6.07 0.78 19.22
C GLY A 202 6.19 2.14 18.51
N LEU A 203 7.40 2.65 18.32
CA LEU A 203 7.65 3.89 17.57
C LEU A 203 7.20 3.78 16.10
N CYS A 204 7.48 2.65 15.45
CA CYS A 204 7.00 2.39 14.08
C CYS A 204 5.47 2.37 14.00
N SER A 205 4.79 1.78 14.99
CA SER A 205 3.34 1.80 15.11
C SER A 205 2.78 3.20 15.34
N ILE A 206 3.42 4.00 16.19
CA ILE A 206 3.05 5.41 16.41
C ILE A 206 3.13 6.20 15.10
N MET A 207 4.16 5.97 14.28
CA MET A 207 4.25 6.59 12.95
C MET A 207 3.04 6.24 12.08
N MET A 208 2.63 4.97 12.06
CA MET A 208 1.47 4.51 11.28
C MET A 208 0.15 5.11 11.77
N VAL A 209 -0.04 5.23 13.08
CA VAL A 209 -1.22 5.87 13.67
C VAL A 209 -1.24 7.36 13.33
N ALA A 210 -0.11 8.05 13.50
CA ALA A 210 -0.01 9.46 13.13
C ALA A 210 -0.21 9.67 11.63
N TRP A 211 0.24 8.73 10.79
CA TRP A 211 -0.01 8.73 9.35
C TRP A 211 -1.50 8.64 9.02
N ALA A 212 -2.24 7.73 9.67
CA ALA A 212 -3.70 7.65 9.53
C ALA A 212 -4.41 8.92 10.01
N LEU A 213 -3.96 9.54 11.11
CA LEU A 213 -4.52 10.83 11.55
C LEU A 213 -4.21 11.94 10.54
N GLY A 214 -2.99 11.94 9.99
CA GLY A 214 -2.58 12.86 8.94
C GLY A 214 -3.47 12.77 7.71
N THR A 215 -3.81 11.57 7.24
CA THR A 215 -4.70 11.43 6.07
C THR A 215 -6.08 12.04 6.32
N LEU A 216 -6.66 11.85 7.51
CA LEU A 216 -7.95 12.46 7.88
C LEU A 216 -7.87 14.00 7.93
N VAL A 217 -6.80 14.55 8.50
CA VAL A 217 -6.63 16.01 8.56
C VAL A 217 -6.35 16.60 7.18
N PHE A 218 -5.42 16.04 6.42
CA PHE A 218 -5.04 16.57 5.10
C PHE A 218 -6.16 16.44 4.06
N SER A 219 -6.97 15.38 4.11
CA SER A 219 -8.16 15.25 3.26
C SER A 219 -9.18 16.36 3.54
N THR A 220 -9.57 16.53 4.81
CA THR A 220 -10.56 17.55 5.19
C THR A 220 -10.06 18.98 4.98
N TRP A 221 -8.78 19.25 5.26
CA TRP A 221 -8.18 20.57 5.01
C TRP A 221 -8.08 20.88 3.53
N SER A 222 -7.73 19.90 2.70
CA SER A 222 -7.64 20.10 1.25
C SER A 222 -9.00 20.49 0.66
N ASP A 223 -10.07 19.83 1.11
CA ASP A 223 -11.44 20.14 0.66
C ASP A 223 -11.90 21.53 1.13
N ARG A 224 -11.62 21.91 2.39
CA ARG A 224 -12.00 23.22 2.93
C ARG A 224 -11.25 24.38 2.28
N ILE A 225 -9.97 24.22 2.00
CA ILE A 225 -9.12 25.25 1.37
C ILE A 225 -9.45 25.37 -0.14
N GLY A 226 -9.94 24.30 -0.76
CA GLY A 226 -10.22 24.28 -2.19
C GLY A 226 -8.96 24.23 -3.07
N LYS A 227 -7.80 23.88 -2.50
CA LYS A 227 -6.51 23.77 -3.22
C LYS A 227 -5.80 22.48 -2.82
N ARG A 228 -5.39 21.69 -3.82
CA ARG A 228 -4.71 20.40 -3.61
C ARG A 228 -3.20 20.57 -3.51
N ARG A 229 -2.59 21.28 -4.45
CA ARG A 229 -1.14 21.40 -4.63
C ARG A 229 -0.41 22.04 -3.44
N PRO A 230 -0.78 23.23 -2.92
CA PRO A 230 0.02 23.89 -1.88
C PRO A 230 0.02 23.10 -0.58
N LEU A 231 -1.11 22.47 -0.24
CA LEU A 231 -1.22 21.66 0.97
C LEU A 231 -0.42 20.35 0.85
N TYR A 232 -0.46 19.70 -0.31
CA TYR A 232 0.37 18.53 -0.56
C TYR A 232 1.87 18.88 -0.53
N LEU A 233 2.27 19.97 -1.19
CA LEU A 233 3.63 20.46 -1.18
C LEU A 233 4.15 20.76 0.23
N GLY A 234 3.34 21.45 1.05
CA GLY A 234 3.69 21.72 2.44
C GLY A 234 3.88 20.46 3.27
N GLY A 235 3.01 19.45 3.10
CA GLY A 235 3.13 18.15 3.76
C GLY A 235 4.40 17.40 3.35
N VAL A 236 4.74 17.37 2.07
CA VAL A 236 5.94 16.71 1.55
C VAL A 236 7.22 17.41 2.03
N ILE A 237 7.28 18.75 1.97
CA ILE A 237 8.44 19.52 2.45
C ILE A 237 8.64 19.28 3.96
N ALA A 238 7.57 19.39 4.76
CA ALA A 238 7.64 19.14 6.19
C ALA A 238 8.12 17.71 6.48
N ALA A 239 7.55 16.70 5.82
CA ALA A 239 7.99 15.31 5.97
C ALA A 239 9.47 15.14 5.60
N LEU A 240 9.95 15.75 4.51
CA LEU A 240 11.33 15.63 4.06
C LEU A 240 12.33 16.24 5.06
N VAL A 241 11.99 17.42 5.61
CA VAL A 241 12.80 18.06 6.66
C VAL A 241 12.87 17.15 7.89
N LEU A 242 11.73 16.63 8.34
CA LEU A 242 11.68 15.76 9.52
C LEU A 242 12.42 14.43 9.30
N TRP A 243 12.32 13.83 8.10
CA TRP A 243 13.13 12.67 7.72
C TRP A 243 14.63 12.97 7.75
N SER A 244 15.03 14.14 7.27
CA SER A 244 16.44 14.56 7.29
C SER A 244 16.96 14.68 8.73
N VAL A 245 16.15 15.23 9.64
CA VAL A 245 16.47 15.28 11.08
C VAL A 245 16.60 13.86 11.65
N LEU A 246 15.69 12.94 11.34
CA LEU A 246 15.75 11.56 11.84
C LEU A 246 16.99 10.80 11.36
N ILE A 247 17.40 11.03 10.10
CA ILE A 247 18.49 10.30 9.46
C ILE A 247 19.86 10.84 9.86
N TYR A 248 20.02 12.16 9.99
CA TYR A 248 21.32 12.79 10.21
C TYR A 248 21.55 13.28 11.63
N THR A 249 20.51 13.37 12.46
CA THR A 249 20.62 13.89 13.83
C THR A 249 20.24 12.83 14.85
N LYS A 250 21.19 12.49 15.73
CA LYS A 250 20.90 11.63 16.88
C LYS A 250 20.24 12.45 17.99
N LEU A 251 18.94 12.26 18.17
CA LEU A 251 18.18 12.90 19.24
C LEU A 251 18.52 12.28 20.61
N PRO A 252 18.69 13.09 21.66
CA PRO A 252 19.13 12.62 22.98
C PRO A 252 18.00 11.98 23.81
N SER A 253 16.74 12.24 23.47
CA SER A 253 15.58 11.78 24.26
C SER A 253 14.60 10.97 23.41
N THR A 254 14.14 9.85 23.97
CA THR A 254 13.09 9.01 23.37
C THR A 254 11.79 9.78 23.15
N ILE A 255 11.48 10.78 23.99
CA ILE A 255 10.26 11.61 23.81
C ILE A 255 10.39 12.46 22.55
N MET A 256 11.55 13.07 22.32
CA MET A 256 11.79 13.85 21.10
C MET A 256 11.73 12.96 19.87
N LEU A 257 12.28 11.74 19.96
CA LEU A 257 12.22 10.76 18.89
C LEU A 257 10.78 10.33 18.59
N THR A 258 9.97 10.07 19.62
CA THR A 258 8.54 9.77 19.47
C THR A 258 7.80 10.91 18.79
N ALA A 259 8.03 12.15 19.24
CA ALA A 259 7.41 13.34 18.64
C ALA A 259 7.82 13.51 17.17
N LEU A 260 9.11 13.31 16.86
CA LEU A 260 9.63 13.38 15.50
C LEU A 260 8.99 12.33 14.58
N VAL A 261 8.98 11.07 15.01
CA VAL A 261 8.40 9.96 14.23
C VAL A 261 6.89 10.13 14.05
N ALA A 262 6.17 10.63 15.07
CA ALA A 262 4.76 10.97 14.93
C ALA A 262 4.55 12.12 13.92
N ALA A 263 5.36 13.18 13.98
CA ALA A 263 5.27 14.30 13.05
C ALA A 263 5.57 13.88 11.61
N ILE A 264 6.57 13.01 11.40
CA ILE A 264 6.87 12.41 10.10
C ILE A 264 5.65 11.68 9.55
N GLY A 265 5.05 10.78 10.35
CA GLY A 265 3.86 10.04 9.97
C GLY A 265 2.72 10.98 9.59
N PHE A 266 2.41 11.95 10.45
CA PHE A 266 1.35 12.93 10.22
C PHE A 266 1.54 13.71 8.91
N CYS A 267 2.72 14.29 8.67
CA CYS A 267 3.02 15.05 7.45
C CYS A 267 2.98 14.17 6.19
N ALA A 268 3.45 12.91 6.28
CA ALA A 268 3.35 11.94 5.19
C ALA A 268 1.89 11.59 4.85
N GLY A 269 0.94 11.86 5.75
CA GLY A 269 -0.51 11.71 5.52
C GLY A 269 -1.04 12.59 4.38
N SER A 270 -0.31 13.65 4.01
CA SER A 270 -0.62 14.50 2.86
C SER A 270 -0.71 13.75 1.52
N PHE A 271 -0.12 12.55 1.40
CA PHE A 271 -0.23 11.72 0.20
C PHE A 271 -1.67 11.42 -0.20
N ILE A 272 -2.62 11.40 0.75
CA ILE A 272 -4.03 11.09 0.46
C ILE A 272 -4.64 12.07 -0.55
N ILE A 273 -4.12 13.31 -0.59
CA ILE A 273 -4.53 14.35 -1.54
C ILE A 273 -4.34 13.86 -2.97
N SER A 274 -3.35 12.99 -3.23
CA SER A 274 -3.08 12.44 -4.57
C SER A 274 -4.27 11.71 -5.19
N PHE A 275 -5.12 11.05 -4.39
CA PHE A 275 -6.31 10.35 -4.90
C PHE A 275 -7.35 11.33 -5.44
N ALA A 276 -7.71 12.33 -4.64
CA ALA A 276 -8.64 13.38 -5.07
C ALA A 276 -8.07 14.17 -6.26
N PHE A 277 -6.78 14.51 -6.19
CA PHE A 277 -6.10 15.26 -7.24
C PHE A 277 -6.05 14.49 -8.57
N ALA A 278 -5.80 13.17 -8.53
CA ALA A 278 -5.78 12.32 -9.72
C ALA A 278 -7.18 12.19 -10.32
N LYS A 279 -8.19 11.99 -9.46
CA LYS A 279 -9.59 11.92 -9.86
C LYS A 279 -10.05 13.19 -10.58
N GLU A 280 -9.70 14.35 -10.04
CA GLU A 280 -10.09 15.66 -10.57
C GLU A 280 -9.35 16.02 -11.86
N SER A 281 -8.18 15.43 -12.11
CA SER A 281 -7.33 15.71 -13.28
C SER A 281 -7.72 14.96 -14.56
N VAL A 282 -8.84 14.23 -14.54
CA VAL A 282 -9.33 13.46 -15.70
C VAL A 282 -10.84 13.64 -15.84
N PRO A 283 -11.44 13.36 -17.01
CA PRO A 283 -12.89 13.33 -17.17
C PRO A 283 -13.55 12.34 -16.20
N ALA A 284 -14.79 12.62 -15.76
CA ALA A 284 -15.50 11.82 -14.77
C ALA A 284 -15.59 10.32 -15.13
N ARG A 285 -15.62 9.98 -16.42
CA ARG A 285 -15.62 8.59 -16.91
C ARG A 285 -14.33 7.82 -16.55
N LEU A 286 -13.20 8.51 -16.38
CA LEU A 286 -11.89 7.92 -16.09
C LEU A 286 -11.49 8.02 -14.62
N ALA A 287 -12.30 8.65 -13.78
CA ALA A 287 -12.04 8.90 -12.37
C ALA A 287 -11.59 7.65 -11.58
N GLY A 288 -12.26 6.51 -11.83
CA GLY A 288 -11.91 5.23 -11.20
C GLY A 288 -10.55 4.70 -11.64
N THR A 289 -10.26 4.75 -12.94
CA THR A 289 -8.98 4.32 -13.52
C THR A 289 -7.83 5.20 -13.03
N ALA A 290 -8.00 6.52 -12.98
CA ALA A 290 -7.01 7.44 -12.43
C ALA A 290 -6.71 7.18 -10.95
N SER A 291 -7.74 6.90 -10.15
CA SER A 291 -7.57 6.50 -8.74
C SER A 291 -6.79 5.18 -8.61
N GLY A 292 -7.07 4.22 -9.50
CA GLY A 292 -6.34 2.94 -9.55
C GLY A 292 -4.86 3.13 -9.90
N VAL A 293 -4.54 3.99 -10.89
CA VAL A 293 -3.15 4.34 -11.23
C VAL A 293 -2.47 5.02 -10.05
N ALA A 294 -3.11 5.99 -9.40
CA ALA A 294 -2.55 6.65 -8.21
C ALA A 294 -2.23 5.63 -7.09
N ASN A 295 -3.13 4.68 -6.84
CA ASN A 295 -2.92 3.60 -5.87
C ASN A 295 -1.79 2.64 -6.26
N MET A 296 -1.59 2.38 -7.55
CA MET A 296 -0.42 1.62 -8.00
C MET A 296 0.88 2.34 -7.67
N GLY A 297 0.89 3.68 -7.73
CA GLY A 297 2.01 4.50 -7.25
C GLY A 297 2.28 4.28 -5.76
N VAL A 298 1.23 4.39 -4.93
CA VAL A 298 1.27 4.18 -3.47
C VAL A 298 1.95 2.86 -3.09
N ILE A 299 1.59 1.77 -3.76
CA ILE A 299 2.17 0.43 -3.52
C ILE A 299 3.53 0.25 -4.22
N GLY A 300 3.74 0.90 -5.37
CA GLY A 300 5.01 0.89 -6.09
C GLY A 300 6.16 1.51 -5.29
N GLY A 301 5.86 2.54 -4.50
CA GLY A 301 6.76 3.18 -3.54
C GLY A 301 7.60 2.21 -2.70
N PRO A 302 6.97 1.52 -1.72
CA PRO A 302 7.68 0.57 -0.85
C PRO A 302 8.23 -0.63 -1.62
N MET A 303 7.54 -1.07 -2.68
CA MET A 303 8.00 -2.18 -3.52
C MET A 303 9.37 -1.90 -4.14
N LEU A 304 9.67 -0.64 -4.45
CA LEU A 304 10.98 -0.22 -4.97
C LEU A 304 11.95 0.14 -3.83
N LEU A 305 11.53 0.95 -2.86
CA LEU A 305 12.42 1.46 -1.82
C LEU A 305 12.91 0.40 -0.82
N GLN A 306 12.06 -0.54 -0.40
CA GLN A 306 12.46 -1.59 0.54
C GLN A 306 13.66 -2.43 0.05
N PRO A 307 13.63 -3.01 -1.17
CA PRO A 307 14.77 -3.74 -1.68
C PRO A 307 15.94 -2.83 -2.05
N LEU A 308 15.69 -1.60 -2.51
CA LEU A 308 16.76 -0.66 -2.84
C LEU A 308 17.60 -0.29 -1.61
N VAL A 309 16.94 0.04 -0.49
CA VAL A 309 17.60 0.25 0.80
C VAL A 309 18.37 -0.99 1.23
N GLY A 310 17.78 -2.18 1.06
CA GLY A 310 18.45 -3.46 1.36
C GLY A 310 19.73 -3.69 0.56
N VAL A 311 19.70 -3.43 -0.75
CA VAL A 311 20.88 -3.57 -1.63
C VAL A 311 21.99 -2.61 -1.23
N VAL A 312 21.66 -1.37 -0.86
CA VAL A 312 22.67 -0.41 -0.39
C VAL A 312 23.26 -0.84 0.94
N LEU A 313 22.43 -1.30 1.88
CA LEU A 313 22.89 -1.83 3.16
C LEU A 313 23.81 -3.04 2.96
N ASP A 314 23.43 -4.00 2.11
CA ASP A 314 24.21 -5.19 1.82
C ASP A 314 25.57 -4.87 1.18
N ARG A 315 25.64 -3.85 0.30
CA ARG A 315 26.91 -3.39 -0.29
C ARG A 315 27.81 -2.69 0.72
N SER A 316 27.22 -2.00 1.68
CA SER A 316 27.95 -1.31 2.76
C SER A 316 28.20 -2.21 3.97
N TRP A 317 27.92 -3.52 3.88
CA TRP A 317 28.13 -4.46 4.97
C TRP A 317 29.61 -4.85 5.11
N GLN A 318 30.13 -4.75 6.34
CA GLN A 318 31.54 -4.99 6.64
C GLN A 318 31.79 -6.37 7.30
N GLY A 319 30.86 -7.31 7.19
CA GLY A 319 31.03 -8.67 7.74
C GLY A 319 30.70 -8.80 9.24
N THR A 320 30.15 -7.77 9.88
CA THR A 320 29.78 -7.80 11.29
C THR A 320 28.42 -8.45 11.52
N PHE A 321 28.38 -9.39 12.46
CA PHE A 321 27.15 -10.05 12.92
C PHE A 321 26.82 -9.62 14.35
N GLY A 322 25.53 -9.51 14.64
CA GLY A 322 25.05 -9.23 15.99
C GLY A 322 25.37 -10.36 16.97
N THR A 323 25.49 -10.02 18.25
CA THR A 323 25.62 -10.97 19.36
C THR A 323 24.31 -11.03 20.18
N GLY A 324 24.14 -12.06 21.01
CA GLY A 324 22.95 -12.20 21.88
C GLY A 324 21.63 -12.31 21.09
N ALA A 325 20.65 -11.45 21.39
CA ALA A 325 19.35 -11.42 20.72
C ALA A 325 19.41 -11.11 19.20
N PHE A 326 20.58 -10.72 18.71
CA PHE A 326 20.85 -10.44 17.30
C PHE A 326 21.83 -11.43 16.65
N ALA A 327 22.11 -12.56 17.31
CA ALA A 327 22.97 -13.62 16.79
C ALA A 327 22.56 -14.03 15.35
N GLY A 328 23.52 -14.03 14.44
CA GLY A 328 23.32 -14.39 13.03
C GLY A 328 22.68 -13.30 12.15
N LYS A 329 22.30 -12.14 12.70
CA LYS A 329 21.79 -11.02 11.90
C LYS A 329 22.93 -10.08 11.50
N ARG A 330 22.94 -9.66 10.23
CA ARG A 330 23.88 -8.64 9.74
C ARG A 330 23.66 -7.33 10.51
N MET A 331 24.73 -6.80 11.08
CA MET A 331 24.75 -5.48 11.69
C MET A 331 25.24 -4.47 10.65
N PHE A 332 24.58 -3.32 10.60
CA PHE A 332 24.96 -2.23 9.71
C PHE A 332 25.34 -1.01 10.53
N GLU A 333 26.44 -0.36 10.17
CA GLU A 333 26.85 0.88 10.79
C GLU A 333 25.87 2.02 10.46
N PHE A 334 25.91 3.08 11.26
CA PHE A 334 25.09 4.27 11.02
C PHE A 334 25.34 4.88 9.64
N ALA A 335 26.60 4.88 9.16
CA ALA A 335 26.94 5.38 7.84
C ALA A 335 26.21 4.61 6.72
N ALA A 336 26.09 3.29 6.85
CA ALA A 336 25.36 2.46 5.89
C ALA A 336 23.86 2.78 5.90
N TYR A 337 23.24 2.95 7.08
CA TYR A 337 21.85 3.39 7.18
C TYR A 337 21.62 4.79 6.63
N SER A 338 22.53 5.72 6.92
CA SER A 338 22.45 7.10 6.43
C SER A 338 22.53 7.16 4.89
N GLN A 339 23.41 6.37 4.28
CA GLN A 339 23.50 6.22 2.82
C GLN A 339 22.27 5.52 2.23
N ALA A 340 21.77 4.47 2.88
CA ALA A 340 20.60 3.75 2.37
C ALA A 340 19.35 4.63 2.44
N PHE A 341 19.16 5.35 3.55
CA PHE A 341 18.03 6.27 3.71
C PHE A 341 18.20 7.61 2.96
N SER A 342 19.39 7.97 2.48
CA SER A 342 19.50 9.15 1.60
C SER A 342 18.72 8.95 0.29
N MET A 343 18.52 7.71 -0.16
CA MET A 343 17.67 7.40 -1.33
C MET A 343 16.20 7.77 -1.10
N MET A 344 15.73 7.59 0.13
CA MET A 344 14.40 8.06 0.54
C MET A 344 14.30 9.59 0.42
N LEU A 345 15.33 10.30 0.87
CA LEU A 345 15.39 11.76 0.78
C LEU A 345 15.45 12.24 -0.68
N VAL A 346 16.21 11.55 -1.54
CA VAL A 346 16.28 11.86 -2.98
C VAL A 346 14.91 11.75 -3.64
N TRP A 347 14.14 10.68 -3.38
CA TRP A 347 12.79 10.57 -3.93
C TRP A 347 11.83 11.60 -3.32
N GLY A 348 11.94 11.91 -2.03
CA GLY A 348 11.17 12.99 -1.43
C GLY A 348 11.46 14.36 -2.06
N ALA A 349 12.74 14.67 -2.32
CA ALA A 349 13.16 15.89 -3.02
C ALA A 349 12.68 15.92 -4.47
N LEU A 350 12.79 14.80 -5.19
CA LEU A 350 12.21 14.67 -6.53
C LEU A 350 10.71 14.92 -6.51
N SER A 351 10.01 14.47 -5.48
CA SER A 351 8.57 14.70 -5.33
C SER A 351 8.21 16.18 -5.17
N ILE A 352 9.03 16.96 -4.48
CA ILE A 352 8.87 18.42 -4.43
C ILE A 352 8.96 19.00 -5.84
N VAL A 353 9.95 18.58 -6.62
CA VAL A 353 10.13 19.02 -8.01
C VAL A 353 8.93 18.63 -8.88
N LEU A 354 8.48 17.37 -8.81
CA LEU A 354 7.33 16.89 -9.57
C LEU A 354 6.04 17.64 -9.20
N LEU A 355 5.83 17.97 -7.92
CA LEU A 355 4.69 18.78 -7.46
C LEU A 355 4.71 20.22 -8.02
N MET A 356 5.88 20.76 -8.37
CA MET A 356 5.95 22.08 -9.02
C MET A 356 5.38 22.07 -10.44
N PHE A 357 5.38 20.91 -11.09
CA PHE A 357 4.93 20.74 -12.47
C PHE A 357 3.47 20.28 -12.59
N ILE A 358 2.81 19.97 -11.49
CA ILE A 358 1.39 19.61 -11.46
C ILE A 358 0.52 20.87 -11.62
N ARG A 359 -0.51 20.76 -12.45
CA ARG A 359 -1.55 21.79 -12.59
C ARG A 359 -2.60 21.61 -11.51
N GLU A 360 -2.92 22.69 -10.81
CA GLU A 360 -3.95 22.73 -9.75
C GLU A 360 -5.36 22.49 -10.32
N THR A 361 -6.18 21.71 -9.62
CA THR A 361 -7.56 21.37 -10.03
C THR A 361 -8.61 22.24 -9.35
N HIS A 362 -8.25 22.95 -8.27
CA HIS A 362 -9.19 23.78 -7.49
C HIS A 362 -10.42 23.02 -6.99
N CYS A 363 -10.26 21.72 -6.68
CA CYS A 363 -11.34 20.81 -6.29
C CYS A 363 -12.45 20.70 -7.35
N ARG A 364 -12.13 20.91 -8.63
CA ARG A 364 -13.07 20.79 -9.76
C ARG A 364 -12.63 19.67 -10.68
N GLN A 365 -13.61 18.88 -11.10
CA GLN A 365 -13.41 17.86 -12.11
C GLN A 365 -13.04 18.52 -13.45
N GLN A 366 -12.01 18.02 -14.11
CA GLN A 366 -11.69 18.38 -15.47
C GLN A 366 -12.82 17.89 -16.40
N LEU A 367 -13.39 18.82 -17.18
CA LEU A 367 -14.50 18.55 -18.10
C LEU A 367 -14.03 17.77 -19.33
#